data_AF-A0ABD7HDV1-F1
#
_entry.id   AF-A0ABD7HDV1-F1
#
_cell.length_a   1.000
_cell.length_b   1.000
_cell.length_c   1.000
_cell.angle_alpha   90.00
_cell.angle_beta   90.00
_cell.angle_gamma   90.00
#
_symmetry.space_group_name_H-M   'P 1'
#
loop_
_entity.id
_entity.type
_entity.pdbx_description
1 polymer ?
#
loop_
_entity_poly.entity_id
_entity_poly.type
_entity_poly.pdbx_seq_one_letter_code
_entity_poly.pdbx_strand_id
1 'polypeptide(L)'
;MSYMIAVPDMLSSAAGDLASIGSSINASTRAAAAATTRLLPAAADEVSAHIAALFSGHGEGYQAIARQMAAFHDQFTLALTSSAGAYASAEATNVEQQVLGLINAPTQALLGRPLIGNGADGTAANP
;
A
#
# COMPACT_ATOMS: atom_id res chain seq x y z
N MET A 1 -26.66 6.36 -2.60
CA MET A 1 -25.27 6.75 -2.86
C MET A 1 -24.46 6.39 -1.62
N SER A 2 -23.40 5.59 -1.76
CA SER A 2 -22.47 5.31 -0.66
C SER A 2 -21.46 6.45 -0.59
N TYR A 3 -21.30 7.07 0.58
CA TYR A 3 -20.22 8.03 0.81
C TYR A 3 -19.01 7.28 1.34
N MET A 4 -17.86 7.49 0.72
CA MET A 4 -16.59 6.94 1.21
C MET A 4 -15.83 8.08 1.87
N ILE A 5 -15.55 7.93 3.16
CA ILE A 5 -14.70 8.85 3.93
C ILE A 5 -13.38 8.12 4.15
N ALA A 6 -12.30 8.66 3.59
CA ALA A 6 -10.94 8.21 3.86
C ALA A 6 -10.29 9.18 4.85
N VAL A 7 -9.52 8.65 5.80
CA VAL A 7 -8.69 9.46 6.71
C VAL A 7 -7.23 9.12 6.43
N PRO A 8 -6.53 9.95 5.62
CA PRO A 8 -5.17 9.67 5.18
C PRO A 8 -4.19 9.33 6.32
N ASP A 9 -4.30 10.03 7.45
CA ASP A 9 -3.42 9.81 8.60
C ASP A 9 -3.61 8.41 9.21
N MET A 10 -4.84 7.91 9.28
CA MET A 10 -5.12 6.56 9.76
C MET A 10 -4.56 5.49 8.80
N LEU A 11 -4.64 5.73 7.49
CA LEU A 11 -4.07 4.83 6.48
C LEU A 11 -2.53 4.79 6.56
N SER A 12 -1.90 5.95 6.77
CA SER A 12 -0.45 6.04 6.98
C SER A 12 0.01 5.33 8.25
N SER A 13 -0.72 5.51 9.36
CA SER A 13 -0.47 4.77 10.61
C SER A 13 -0.59 3.27 10.41
N ALA A 14 -1.66 2.81 9.75
CA ALA A 14 -1.88 1.40 9.48
C ALA A 14 -0.77 0.80 8.59
N ALA A 15 -0.25 1.56 7.62
CA ALA A 15 0.90 1.13 6.82
C ALA A 15 2.17 0.96 7.67
N GLY A 16 2.41 1.86 8.64
CA GLY A 16 3.51 1.72 9.61
C GLY A 16 3.37 0.49 10.52
N ASP A 17 2.16 0.21 11.00
CA ASP A 17 1.87 -0.98 11.80
C ASP A 17 2.11 -2.26 10.99
N LEU A 18 1.64 -2.29 9.74
CA LEU A 18 1.85 -3.41 8.82
C LEU A 18 3.33 -3.64 8.52
N ALA A 19 4.11 -2.59 8.31
CA ALA A 19 5.57 -2.71 8.12
C ALA A 19 6.23 -3.36 9.35
N SER A 20 5.83 -2.96 10.55
CA SER A 20 6.33 -3.52 11.82
C SER A 20 5.95 -5.00 12.00
N ILE A 21 4.73 -5.37 11.65
CA ILE A 21 4.26 -6.76 11.64
C ILE A 21 5.05 -7.60 10.63
N GLY A 22 5.21 -7.12 9.40
CA GLY A 22 5.97 -7.81 8.34
C GLY A 22 7.42 -8.07 8.74
N SER A 23 8.07 -7.08 9.35
CA SER A 23 9.42 -7.20 9.91
C SER A 23 9.49 -8.30 10.99
N SER A 24 8.54 -8.30 11.93
CA SER A 24 8.50 -9.29 13.02
C SER A 24 8.29 -10.72 12.50
N ILE A 25 7.41 -10.90 11.50
CA ILE A 25 7.18 -12.18 10.85
C ILE A 25 8.46 -12.65 10.15
N ASN A 26 9.11 -11.80 9.36
CA ASN A 26 10.33 -12.16 8.64
C ASN A 26 11.47 -12.54 9.61
N ALA A 27 11.63 -11.80 10.72
CA ALA A 27 12.58 -12.14 11.77
C ALA A 27 12.32 -13.53 12.37
N SER A 28 11.05 -13.84 12.68
CA SER A 28 10.63 -15.14 13.20
C SER A 28 10.88 -16.28 12.20
N THR A 29 10.46 -16.09 10.94
CA THR A 29 10.71 -17.05 9.85
C THR A 29 12.19 -17.35 9.69
N ARG A 30 13.05 -16.34 9.74
CA ARG A 30 14.52 -16.50 9.66
C ARG A 30 15.09 -17.20 10.88
N ALA A 31 14.63 -16.86 12.08
CA ALA A 31 15.08 -17.49 13.32
C ALA A 31 14.76 -19.00 13.34
N ALA A 32 13.61 -19.40 12.81
CA ALA A 32 13.20 -20.80 12.74
C ALA A 32 13.92 -21.60 11.63
N ALA A 33 14.52 -20.94 10.63
CA ALA A 33 14.94 -21.58 9.38
C ALA A 33 15.89 -22.77 9.59
N ALA A 34 16.95 -22.60 10.38
CA ALA A 34 17.90 -23.70 10.60
C ALA A 34 17.26 -24.87 11.35
N ALA A 35 16.44 -24.59 12.37
CA ALA A 35 15.79 -25.60 13.19
C ALA A 35 14.76 -26.43 12.42
N THR A 36 14.17 -25.89 11.36
CA THR A 36 13.14 -26.57 10.57
C THR A 36 13.63 -27.16 9.25
N THR A 37 14.81 -26.75 8.75
CA THR A 37 15.36 -27.24 7.46
C THR A 37 16.55 -28.18 7.62
N ARG A 38 17.09 -28.31 8.83
CA ARG A 38 18.29 -29.13 9.10
C ARG A 38 18.00 -30.18 10.18
N LEU A 39 16.84 -30.82 10.12
CA LEU A 39 16.52 -31.88 11.07
C LEU A 39 17.48 -33.06 10.86
N LEU A 40 18.02 -33.55 11.97
CA LEU A 40 18.81 -34.77 11.99
C LEU A 40 17.88 -35.98 12.23
N PRO A 41 18.19 -37.15 11.66
CA PRO A 41 17.49 -38.39 12.00
C PRO A 41 17.61 -38.70 13.49
N ALA A 42 16.51 -39.17 14.10
CA ALA A 42 16.49 -39.54 15.51
C ALA A 42 17.32 -40.81 15.82
N ALA A 43 17.45 -41.70 14.84
CA ALA A 43 18.26 -42.91 14.88
C ALA A 43 18.81 -43.23 13.46
N ALA A 44 19.67 -44.25 13.37
CA ALA A 44 20.38 -44.64 12.15
C ALA A 44 19.53 -45.47 11.16
N ASP A 45 18.26 -45.70 11.46
CA ASP A 45 17.35 -46.46 10.60
C ASP A 45 16.77 -45.60 9.47
N GLU A 46 16.30 -46.28 8.42
CA GLU A 46 15.76 -45.63 7.23
C GLU A 46 14.48 -44.83 7.51
N VAL A 47 13.65 -45.25 8.48
CA VAL A 47 12.41 -44.55 8.84
C VAL A 47 12.75 -43.21 9.48
N SER A 48 13.68 -43.18 10.44
CA SER A 48 14.19 -41.95 11.05
C SER A 48 14.79 -40.99 10.01
N ALA A 49 15.54 -41.53 9.04
CA ALA A 49 16.12 -40.73 7.96
C ALA A 49 15.04 -40.07 7.06
N HIS A 50 14.01 -40.84 6.68
CA HIS A 50 12.92 -40.33 5.84
C HIS A 50 12.04 -39.31 6.57
N ILE A 51 11.78 -39.51 7.87
CA ILE A 51 11.04 -38.54 8.69
C ILE A 51 11.81 -37.21 8.76
N ALA A 52 13.10 -37.24 9.06
CA ALA A 52 13.93 -36.03 9.10
C ALA A 52 13.97 -35.30 7.74
N ALA A 53 14.08 -36.05 6.64
CA ALA A 53 14.05 -35.50 5.29
C ALA A 53 12.69 -34.86 4.95
N LEU A 54 11.56 -35.51 5.30
CA LEU A 54 10.22 -35.00 5.06
C LEU A 54 9.99 -33.64 5.74
N PHE A 55 10.32 -33.55 7.03
CA PHE A 55 10.15 -32.31 7.78
C PHE A 55 11.12 -31.22 7.32
N SER A 56 12.36 -31.57 7.00
CA SER A 56 13.32 -30.60 6.44
C SER A 56 12.83 -30.04 5.10
N GLY A 57 12.32 -30.88 4.21
CA GLY A 57 11.71 -30.46 2.95
C GLY A 57 10.45 -29.61 3.14
N HIS A 58 9.62 -29.92 4.14
CA HIS A 58 8.49 -29.06 4.50
C HIS A 58 8.96 -27.68 4.99
N GLY A 59 10.01 -27.62 5.81
CA GLY A 59 10.65 -26.39 6.25
C GLY A 59 11.17 -25.55 5.07
N GLU A 60 11.82 -26.17 4.09
CA GLU A 60 12.31 -25.49 2.89
C GLU A 60 11.15 -24.90 2.05
N GLY A 61 10.08 -25.68 1.89
CA GLY A 61 8.85 -25.23 1.22
C GLY A 61 8.21 -24.03 1.93
N TYR A 62 8.11 -24.08 3.27
CA TYR A 62 7.63 -22.96 4.07
C TYR A 62 8.49 -21.71 3.87
N GLN A 63 9.83 -21.84 3.88
CA GLN A 63 10.75 -20.72 3.66
C GLN A 63 10.59 -20.10 2.26
N ALA A 64 10.32 -20.90 1.22
CA ALA A 64 10.06 -20.40 -0.12
C ALA A 64 8.77 -19.57 -0.18
N ILE A 65 7.68 -20.09 0.40
CA ILE A 65 6.39 -19.39 0.44
C ILE A 65 6.49 -18.12 1.29
N ALA A 66 7.20 -18.17 2.42
CA ALA A 66 7.40 -17.01 3.29
C ALA A 66 8.14 -15.86 2.58
N ARG A 67 9.12 -16.15 1.73
CA ARG A 67 9.77 -15.13 0.88
C ARG A 67 8.80 -14.48 -0.11
N GLN A 68 7.93 -15.28 -0.73
CA GLN A 68 6.92 -14.76 -1.65
C GLN A 68 5.89 -13.89 -0.93
N MET A 69 5.44 -14.32 0.25
CA MET A 69 4.52 -13.53 1.09
C MET A 69 5.17 -12.22 1.56
N ALA A 70 6.45 -12.22 1.92
CA ALA A 70 7.16 -10.99 2.30
C ALA A 70 7.16 -9.96 1.16
N ALA A 71 7.47 -10.39 -0.07
CA ALA A 71 7.44 -9.51 -1.23
C ALA A 71 6.04 -8.96 -1.53
N PHE A 72 5.00 -9.78 -1.38
CA PHE A 72 3.62 -9.33 -1.51
C PHE A 72 3.25 -8.32 -0.41
N HIS A 73 3.63 -8.58 0.83
CA HIS A 73 3.39 -7.70 1.98
C HIS A 73 4.02 -6.32 1.79
N ASP A 74 5.24 -6.27 1.26
CA ASP A 74 5.93 -5.02 0.93
C ASP A 74 5.15 -4.23 -0.13
N GLN A 75 4.70 -4.89 -1.20
CA GLN A 75 3.87 -4.26 -2.24
C GLN A 75 2.54 -3.74 -1.69
N PHE A 76 1.89 -4.51 -0.82
CA PHE A 76 0.64 -4.10 -0.19
C PHE A 76 0.82 -2.87 0.70
N THR A 77 1.88 -2.84 1.51
CA THR A 77 2.19 -1.72 2.40
C THR A 77 2.53 -0.44 1.61
N LEU A 78 3.25 -0.58 0.50
CA LEU A 78 3.51 0.52 -0.43
C LEU A 78 2.23 1.05 -1.08
N ALA A 79 1.36 0.15 -1.55
CA ALA A 79 0.08 0.55 -2.14
C ALA A 79 -0.82 1.29 -1.14
N LEU A 80 -0.86 0.85 0.13
CA LEU A 80 -1.61 1.52 1.19
C LEU A 80 -1.07 2.92 1.50
N THR A 81 0.26 3.07 1.53
CA THR A 81 0.91 4.37 1.71
C THR A 81 0.61 5.31 0.55
N SER A 82 0.67 4.79 -0.69
CA SER A 82 0.35 5.56 -1.89
C SER A 82 -1.12 6.01 -1.93
N SER A 83 -2.05 5.15 -1.49
CA SER A 83 -3.47 5.50 -1.47
C SER A 83 -3.79 6.58 -0.43
N ALA A 84 -3.13 6.54 0.73
CA ALA A 84 -3.21 7.62 1.73
C ALA A 84 -2.81 8.97 1.11
N GLY A 85 -1.70 9.02 0.37
CA GLY A 85 -1.27 10.22 -0.35
C GLY A 85 -2.26 10.68 -1.42
N ALA A 86 -2.83 9.73 -2.18
CA ALA A 86 -3.85 10.04 -3.19
C ALA A 86 -5.10 10.69 -2.56
N TYR A 87 -5.61 10.14 -1.46
CA TYR A 87 -6.75 10.72 -0.74
C TYR A 87 -6.43 12.11 -0.18
N ALA A 88 -5.26 12.31 0.41
CA ALA A 88 -4.84 13.63 0.89
C ALA A 88 -4.78 14.67 -0.26
N SER A 89 -4.27 14.27 -1.42
CA SER A 89 -4.20 15.15 -2.60
C SER A 89 -5.59 15.49 -3.18
N ALA A 90 -6.52 14.54 -3.12
CA ALA A 90 -7.89 14.75 -3.57
C ALA A 90 -8.61 15.78 -2.68
N GLU A 91 -8.47 15.66 -1.35
CA GLU A 91 -9.03 16.63 -0.41
C GLU A 91 -8.43 18.03 -0.62
N ALA A 92 -7.11 18.14 -0.82
CA ALA A 92 -6.48 19.42 -1.12
C ALA A 92 -7.01 20.06 -2.41
N THR A 93 -7.15 19.27 -3.49
CA THR A 93 -7.70 19.73 -4.77
C THR A 93 -9.15 20.20 -4.63
N ASN A 94 -9.97 19.49 -3.85
CA ASN A 94 -11.36 19.88 -3.57
C ASN A 94 -11.43 21.21 -2.84
N VAL A 95 -10.56 21.44 -1.84
CA VAL A 95 -10.47 22.71 -1.11
C VAL A 95 -10.02 23.84 -2.05
N GLU A 96 -9.01 23.62 -2.90
CA GLU A 96 -8.56 24.61 -3.89
C GLU A 96 -9.70 25.02 -4.84
N GLN A 97 -10.46 24.06 -5.36
CA GLN A 97 -11.61 24.34 -6.22
C GLN A 97 -12.71 25.14 -5.52
N GLN A 98 -12.98 24.85 -4.24
CA GLN A 98 -13.94 25.64 -3.45
C GLN A 98 -13.46 27.09 -3.28
N VAL A 99 -12.18 27.30 -2.98
CA VAL A 99 -11.58 28.63 -2.86
C VAL A 99 -11.64 29.38 -4.19
N LEU A 100 -11.30 28.73 -5.31
CA LEU A 100 -11.42 29.31 -6.65
C LEU A 100 -12.87 29.67 -6.97
N GLY A 101 -13.84 28.83 -6.61
CA GLY A 101 -15.26 29.11 -6.77
C GLY A 101 -15.69 30.36 -6.00
N LEU A 102 -15.24 30.51 -4.75
CA LEU A 102 -15.51 31.69 -3.91
C LEU A 102 -14.88 32.96 -4.50
N ILE A 103 -13.65 32.89 -4.99
CA ILE A 103 -12.95 34.01 -5.64
C ILE A 103 -13.62 34.42 -6.95
N ASN A 104 -14.08 33.44 -7.74
CA ASN A 104 -14.73 33.67 -9.03
C ASN A 104 -16.19 34.13 -8.90
N ALA A 105 -16.84 33.92 -7.75
CA ALA A 105 -18.27 34.20 -7.59
C ALA A 105 -18.66 35.66 -7.91
N PRO A 106 -17.93 36.71 -7.46
CA PRO A 106 -18.27 38.10 -7.79
C PRO A 106 -18.15 38.41 -9.29
N THR A 107 -17.08 37.97 -9.95
CA THR A 107 -16.90 38.22 -11.39
C THR A 107 -17.87 37.40 -12.23
N GLN A 108 -18.21 36.19 -11.79
CA GLN A 108 -19.25 35.40 -12.41
C GLN A 108 -20.60 36.11 -12.32
N ALA A 109 -20.92 36.73 -11.18
CA ALA A 109 -22.17 37.47 -10.99
C ALA A 109 -22.21 38.81 -11.76
N LEU A 110 -21.10 39.54 -11.82
CA LEU A 110 -21.03 40.86 -12.45
C LEU A 110 -20.77 40.82 -13.96
N LEU A 111 -19.95 39.87 -14.41
CA LEU A 111 -19.41 39.81 -15.78
C LEU A 111 -19.84 38.55 -16.53
N GLY A 112 -20.52 37.61 -15.87
CA GLY A 112 -20.92 36.33 -16.47
C GLY A 112 -19.75 35.37 -16.74
N ARG A 113 -18.55 35.67 -16.24
CA ARG A 113 -17.33 34.90 -16.49
C ARG A 113 -16.42 34.83 -15.25
N PRO A 114 -15.68 33.72 -15.06
CA PRO A 114 -14.76 33.58 -13.94
C PRO A 114 -13.55 34.50 -14.09
N LEU A 115 -12.98 34.94 -12.97
CA LEU A 115 -11.76 35.74 -12.93
C LEU A 115 -10.51 34.88 -13.19
N ILE A 116 -10.47 33.69 -12.59
CA ILE A 116 -9.36 32.73 -12.64
C ILE A 116 -9.86 31.47 -13.38
N GLY A 117 -9.09 31.02 -14.37
CA GLY A 117 -9.37 29.78 -15.11
C GLY A 117 -10.33 29.92 -16.30
N ASN A 118 -10.45 31.10 -16.89
CA ASN A 118 -11.38 31.36 -18.00
C ASN A 118 -10.95 30.76 -19.38
N GLY A 119 -9.90 29.94 -19.44
CA GLY A 119 -9.36 29.42 -20.70
C GLY A 119 -8.73 30.48 -21.60
N ALA A 120 -8.43 30.13 -22.85
CA ALA A 120 -7.98 31.09 -23.85
C ALA A 120 -9.18 31.78 -24.52
N ASP A 121 -9.12 33.11 -24.65
CA ASP A 121 -10.15 33.86 -25.37
C ASP A 121 -10.19 33.46 -26.85
N GLY A 122 -11.40 33.33 -27.41
CA GLY A 122 -11.60 33.12 -28.85
C GLY A 122 -11.02 34.28 -29.66
N THR A 123 -10.40 33.96 -30.80
CA THR A 123 -9.83 34.97 -31.72
C THR A 123 -10.61 35.00 -33.01
N ALA A 124 -10.54 36.08 -33.79
CA ALA A 124 -11.25 36.17 -35.08
C ALA A 124 -10.89 35.04 -36.08
N ALA A 125 -9.77 34.34 -35.88
CA ALA A 125 -9.34 33.20 -36.69
C ALA A 125 -9.78 31.82 -36.14
N ASN A 126 -10.19 31.76 -34.88
CA ASN A 126 -10.78 30.59 -34.19
C ASN A 126 -11.85 31.13 -33.24
N PRO A 127 -13.07 31.42 -33.75
CA PRO A 127 -14.17 31.97 -32.95
C PRO A 127 -14.67 30.99 -31.89
#